data_AF-I3TV00-F1
#
_entry.id   AF-I3TV00-F1
#
_cell.length_a   1.000
_cell.length_b   1.000
_cell.length_c   1.000
_cell.angle_alpha   90.00
_cell.angle_beta   90.00
_cell.angle_gamma   90.00
#
_symmetry.space_group_name_H-M   'P 1'
#
loop_
_entity.id
_entity.type
_entity.pdbx_description
1 polymer ?
#
loop_
_entity_poly.entity_id
_entity_poly.type
_entity_poly.pdbx_seq_one_letter_code
_entity_poly.pdbx_strand_id
1 'polypeptide(L)'
;MARARGVAVPDDLEARTAAVLAGKSPALKPVLLVDLERGRRLEVDWIAGSIHRAGLATGIDTPVQSCIYAALKPFSGGGLPGEKASPATS
;
A
#
# COMPACT_ATOMS: atom_id res chain seq x y z
N MET A 1 6.97 3.22 -13.45
CA MET A 1 5.92 2.55 -14.24
C MET A 1 4.85 3.47 -14.85
N ALA A 2 4.39 4.55 -14.19
CA ALA A 2 3.29 5.39 -14.73
C ALA A 2 3.59 6.03 -16.10
N ARG A 3 4.75 6.69 -16.27
CA ARG A 3 5.19 7.25 -17.56
C ARG A 3 5.27 6.19 -18.66
N ALA A 4 5.76 4.99 -18.34
CA ALA A 4 5.82 3.86 -19.29
C ALA A 4 4.43 3.36 -19.74
N ARG A 5 3.36 3.77 -19.06
CA ARG A 5 1.96 3.49 -19.43
C ARG A 5 1.29 4.69 -20.11
N GLY A 6 2.04 5.70 -20.52
CA GLY A 6 1.51 6.90 -21.16
C GLY A 6 0.84 7.90 -20.20
N VAL A 7 0.97 7.71 -18.88
CA VAL A 7 0.46 8.68 -17.91
C VAL A 7 1.43 9.85 -17.83
N ALA A 8 0.92 11.06 -18.07
CA ALA A 8 1.68 12.29 -17.84
C ALA A 8 1.96 12.44 -16.34
N VAL A 9 3.23 12.31 -15.97
CA VAL A 9 3.71 12.50 -14.59
C VAL A 9 4.56 13.76 -14.57
N PRO A 10 4.19 14.78 -13.77
CA PRO A 10 5.00 15.99 -13.62
C PRO A 10 6.41 15.67 -13.12
N ASP A 11 7.41 16.40 -13.62
CA ASP A 11 8.80 16.21 -13.21
C ASP A 11 9.05 16.62 -11.75
N ASP A 12 8.20 17.48 -11.21
CA ASP A 12 8.27 17.99 -9.83
C ASP A 12 7.44 17.17 -8.83
N LEU A 13 6.82 16.05 -9.26
CA LEU A 13 5.89 15.29 -8.42
C LEU A 13 6.51 14.83 -7.10
N GLU A 14 7.78 14.42 -7.12
CA GLU A 14 8.50 13.96 -5.93
C GLU A 14 8.68 15.09 -4.92
N ALA A 15 9.17 16.25 -5.37
CA ALA A 15 9.36 17.43 -4.53
C ALA A 15 8.02 17.92 -3.94
N ARG A 16 6.96 17.94 -4.75
CA ARG A 16 5.61 18.30 -4.30
C ARG A 16 5.07 17.32 -3.27
N THR A 17 5.29 16.02 -3.47
CA THR A 17 4.88 14.99 -2.51
C THR A 17 5.62 15.16 -1.19
N ALA A 18 6.93 15.38 -1.22
CA ALA A 18 7.74 15.62 -0.03
C ALA A 18 7.28 16.87 0.74
N ALA A 19 7.01 17.98 0.04
CA ALA A 19 6.51 19.20 0.66
C ALA A 19 5.14 19.00 1.34
N VAL A 20 4.23 18.27 0.69
CA VAL A 20 2.92 17.92 1.27
C VAL A 20 3.09 17.08 2.53
N LEU A 21 4.02 16.11 2.52
CA LEU A 21 4.29 15.24 3.67
C LEU A 21 4.93 16.02 4.83
N ALA A 22 5.84 16.95 4.56
CA ALA A 22 6.51 17.78 5.56
C ALA A 22 5.54 18.69 6.33
N GLY A 23 4.44 19.11 5.70
CA GLY A 23 3.40 19.93 6.34
C GLY A 23 2.37 19.15 7.16
N LYS A 24 2.44 17.82 7.22
CA LYS A 24 1.45 17.01 7.94
C LYS A 24 1.79 16.90 9.41
N SER A 25 0.75 16.75 10.24
CA SER A 25 0.92 16.47 11.66
C SER A 25 1.73 15.19 11.88
N PRO A 26 2.68 15.16 12.82
CA PRO A 26 3.38 13.93 13.22
C PRO A 26 2.43 12.82 13.71
N ALA A 27 1.23 13.20 14.18
CA ALA A 27 0.21 12.26 14.63
C ALA A 27 -0.64 11.68 13.49
N LEU A 28 -0.43 12.13 12.24
CA LEU A 28 -1.19 11.61 11.10
C LEU A 28 -0.85 10.15 10.86
N LYS A 29 -1.87 9.30 10.89
CA LYS A 29 -1.76 7.89 10.49
C LYS A 29 -2.31 7.69 9.07
N PRO A 30 -1.58 6.99 8.20
CA PRO A 30 -2.13 6.52 6.93
C PRO A 30 -3.36 5.64 7.15
N VAL A 31 -4.37 5.72 6.28
CA VAL A 31 -5.61 4.94 6.41
C VAL A 31 -5.32 3.43 6.49
N LEU A 32 -4.40 2.95 5.65
CA LEU A 32 -3.97 1.55 5.65
C LEU A 32 -3.34 1.10 6.98
N LEU A 33 -2.65 2.01 7.69
CA LEU A 33 -2.13 1.75 9.04
C LEU A 33 -3.28 1.66 10.06
N VAL A 34 -4.25 2.57 9.99
CA VAL A 34 -5.43 2.55 10.87
C VAL A 34 -6.26 1.28 10.66
N ASP A 35 -6.41 0.81 9.41
CA ASP A 35 -7.12 -0.44 9.12
C ASP A 35 -6.37 -1.65 9.64
N LEU A 36 -5.03 -1.69 9.46
CA LEU A 36 -4.20 -2.75 10.01
C LEU A 36 -4.30 -2.83 11.53
N GLU A 37 -4.14 -1.71 12.23
CA GLU A 37 -4.25 -1.63 13.69
C GLU A 37 -5.62 -2.08 14.22
N ARG A 38 -6.67 -1.87 13.43
CA ARG A 38 -8.05 -2.25 13.78
C ARG A 38 -8.45 -3.63 13.26
N GLY A 39 -7.52 -4.38 12.67
CA GLY A 39 -7.78 -5.71 12.10
C GLY A 39 -8.79 -5.70 10.96
N ARG A 40 -9.00 -4.55 10.31
CA ARG A 40 -9.92 -4.43 9.18
C ARG A 40 -9.27 -4.91 7.89
N ARG A 41 -10.11 -5.21 6.91
CA ARG A 41 -9.70 -5.49 5.53
C ARG A 41 -8.80 -4.36 5.02
N LEU A 42 -7.66 -4.72 4.43
CA LEU A 42 -6.73 -3.76 3.85
C LEU A 42 -6.98 -3.56 2.36
N GLU A 43 -6.78 -2.34 1.88
CA GLU A 43 -6.75 -2.02 0.45
C GLU A 43 -5.39 -2.35 -0.21
N VAL A 44 -4.59 -3.23 0.41
CA VAL A 44 -3.23 -3.54 -0.03
C VAL A 44 -3.18 -4.07 -1.47
N ASP A 45 -4.20 -4.82 -1.90
CA ASP A 45 -4.33 -5.34 -3.26
C ASP A 45 -4.56 -4.26 -4.32
N TRP A 46 -5.26 -3.20 -3.92
CA TRP A 46 -5.64 -2.09 -4.78
C TRP A 46 -4.53 -1.03 -4.87
N ILE A 47 -3.74 -0.87 -3.81
CA ILE A 47 -2.65 0.10 -3.76
C ILE A 47 -1.32 -0.56 -4.16
N ALA A 48 -0.67 -1.26 -3.23
CA ALA A 48 0.66 -1.83 -3.45
C ALA A 48 0.63 -2.97 -4.47
N GLY A 49 -0.41 -3.81 -4.44
CA GLY A 49 -0.61 -4.90 -5.38
C GLY A 49 -0.79 -4.42 -6.82
N SER A 50 -1.49 -3.30 -7.04
CA SER A 50 -1.65 -2.70 -8.36
C SER A 50 -0.34 -2.20 -8.93
N ILE A 51 0.51 -1.57 -8.09
CA ILE A 51 1.82 -1.08 -8.53
C ILE A 51 2.76 -2.25 -8.81
N HIS A 52 2.77 -3.28 -7.96
CA HIS A 52 3.56 -4.49 -8.19
C HIS A 52 3.21 -5.16 -9.53
N ARG A 53 1.91 -5.43 -9.78
CA ARG A 53 1.45 -5.99 -11.07
C ARG A 53 1.78 -5.07 -12.23
N ALA A 54 1.75 -3.76 -12.03
CA ALA A 54 2.12 -2.79 -13.05
C ALA A 54 3.61 -2.81 -13.39
N GLY A 55 4.47 -2.97 -12.39
CA GLY A 55 5.91 -3.16 -12.58
C GLY A 55 6.19 -4.40 -13.43
N LEU A 56 5.64 -5.55 -13.03
CA LEU A 56 5.77 -6.80 -13.78
C LEU A 56 5.33 -6.66 -15.25
N ALA A 57 4.16 -6.06 -15.50
CA ALA A 57 3.63 -5.88 -16.85
C ALA A 57 4.44 -4.92 -17.72
N THR A 58 5.28 -4.06 -17.13
CA THR A 58 6.10 -3.08 -17.86
C THR A 58 7.59 -3.42 -17.85
N GLY A 59 8.00 -4.49 -17.17
CA GLY A 59 9.41 -4.82 -16.94
C GLY A 59 10.14 -3.79 -16.06
N ILE A 60 9.42 -2.95 -15.31
CA ILE A 60 9.99 -1.94 -14.43
C ILE A 60 9.93 -2.44 -13.00
N ASP A 61 11.09 -2.52 -12.35
CA ASP A 61 11.17 -2.94 -10.97
C ASP A 61 10.47 -1.95 -10.04
N THR A 62 9.63 -2.48 -9.15
CA THR A 62 8.96 -1.74 -8.08
C THR A 62 9.29 -2.35 -6.72
N PRO A 63 10.57 -2.34 -6.29
CA PRO A 63 11.02 -3.13 -5.13
C PRO A 63 10.33 -2.70 -3.83
N VAL A 64 10.17 -1.40 -3.60
CA VAL A 64 9.49 -0.86 -2.41
C VAL A 64 8.03 -1.34 -2.35
N GLN A 65 7.29 -1.20 -3.44
CA GLN A 65 5.89 -1.61 -3.49
C GLN A 65 5.72 -3.13 -3.42
N SER A 66 6.67 -3.89 -3.98
CA SER A 66 6.67 -5.35 -3.89
C SER A 66 6.92 -5.83 -2.46
N CYS A 67 7.85 -5.19 -1.75
CA CYS A 67 8.12 -5.47 -0.34
C CYS A 67 6.89 -5.17 0.53
N ILE A 68 6.29 -3.97 0.39
CA ILE A 68 5.07 -3.58 1.11
C ILE A 68 3.92 -4.55 0.81
N TYR A 69 3.72 -4.90 -0.45
CA TYR A 69 2.68 -5.83 -0.87
C TYR A 69 2.89 -7.20 -0.23
N ALA A 70 4.10 -7.77 -0.30
CA ALA A 70 4.41 -9.06 0.31
C ALA A 70 4.22 -9.05 1.84
N ALA A 71 4.67 -7.99 2.52
CA ALA A 71 4.56 -7.88 3.97
C ALA A 71 3.11 -7.76 4.46
N LEU A 72 2.25 -7.09 3.70
CA LEU A 72 0.88 -6.77 4.13
C LEU A 72 -0.19 -7.69 3.52
N LYS A 73 0.15 -8.47 2.48
CA LYS A 73 -0.78 -9.42 1.84
C LYS A 73 -1.43 -10.41 2.82
N PRO A 74 -0.73 -10.97 3.83
CA PRO A 74 -1.35 -11.87 4.80
C PRO A 74 -2.52 -11.24 5.58
N PHE A 75 -2.51 -9.92 5.74
CA PHE A 75 -3.54 -9.16 6.47
C PHE A 75 -4.62 -8.58 5.55
N SER A 76 -4.58 -8.89 4.24
CA SER A 76 -5.50 -8.29 3.26
C SER A 76 -6.98 -8.53 3.57
N GLY A 77 -7.32 -9.69 4.16
CA GLY A 77 -8.67 -10.03 4.60
C GLY A 77 -9.10 -9.43 5.94
N GLY A 78 -8.21 -8.73 6.64
CA GLY A 78 -8.36 -8.37 8.05
C GLY A 78 -7.77 -9.43 8.99
N GLY A 79 -7.84 -9.15 10.30
CA GLY A 79 -7.17 -9.94 11.34
C GLY A 79 -5.72 -9.52 11.57
N LEU A 80 -5.32 -9.40 12.84
CA LEU A 80 -3.95 -9.07 13.23
C LEU A 80 -3.05 -10.32 13.22
N PRO A 81 -1.73 -10.19 13.01
CA PRO A 81 -0.80 -11.26 13.34
C PRO A 81 -0.82 -11.48 14.85
N GLY A 82 -1.62 -12.44 15.31
CA GLY A 82 -1.72 -12.84 16.72
C GLY A 82 -3.10 -13.29 17.17
N GLU A 83 -4.18 -12.88 16.48
CA GLU A 83 -5.52 -13.39 16.78
C GLU A 83 -5.84 -14.50 15.78
N LYS A 84 -5.77 -15.76 16.23
CA LYS A 84 -6.37 -16.87 15.47
C LYS A 84 -7.82 -16.48 15.20
N ALA A 85 -8.25 -16.56 13.95
CA ALA A 85 -9.67 -16.52 13.62
C ALA A 85 -10.41 -17.49 14.55
N SER A 86 -11.26 -16.95 15.41
CA SER A 86 -12.12 -17.77 16.27
C SER A 86 -12.91 -18.72 15.37
N PRO A 87 -12.94 -20.04 15.66
CA PRO A 87 -13.67 -20.98 14.80
C PRO A 87 -15.14 -20.55 14.80
N ALA A 88 -15.70 -20.36 13.61
CA ALA A 88 -17.13 -20.14 13.45
C ALA A 88 -17.85 -21.33 14.08
N THR A 89 -18.56 -21.07 15.19
CA THR A 89 -19.41 -22.05 15.86
C THR A 89 -20.59 -22.37 14.95
N SER A 90 -20.74 -23.66 14.63
CA SER A 90 -21.94 -24.28 14.05
C SER A 90 -23.11 -24.29 15.02
#